data_AF-A0A5Y5LZC9-F1
#
_entry.id   AF-A0A5Y5LZC9-F1
#
_cell.length_a   1.000
_cell.length_b   1.000
_cell.length_c   1.000
_cell.angle_alpha   90.00
_cell.angle_beta   90.00
_cell.angle_gamma   90.00
#
_symmetry.space_group_name_H-M   'P 1'
#
loop_
_entity.id
_entity.type
_entity.pdbx_description
1 polymer ?
#
loop_
_entity_poly.entity_id
_entity_poly.type
_entity_poly.pdbx_seq_one_letter_code
_entity_poly.pdbx_strand_id
1 'polypeptide(L)'
;KYLIMPRYLYFPIYIKLNKYFYFLYNTPSVAHMSYFLSALLNHKNIILIGQDLAYAKNGNSHPDDYQNSANYESQMYEHILTKAYGGKEEVKTHEAWIFFKQILEAMIIKY
;
A
#
# COMPACT_ATOMS: atom_id res chain seq x y z
N LYS A 1 6.17 12.78 20.63
CA LYS A 1 6.09 11.97 19.39
C LYS A 1 5.78 10.53 19.81
N TYR A 2 4.64 9.98 19.43
CA TYR A 2 4.29 8.58 19.68
C TYR A 2 4.44 7.81 18.37
N LEU A 3 5.01 6.60 18.45
CA LEU A 3 5.14 5.69 17.31
C LEU A 3 4.22 4.49 17.57
N ILE A 4 3.23 4.30 16.71
CA ILE A 4 2.38 3.11 16.76
C ILE A 4 3.19 1.98 16.13
N MET A 5 3.52 0.98 16.94
CA MET A 5 4.19 -0.24 16.47
C MET A 5 3.23 -1.43 16.55
N PRO A 6 3.23 -2.33 15.56
CA PRO A 6 2.48 -3.57 15.65
C PRO A 6 2.94 -4.36 16.88
N ARG A 7 2.00 -4.63 17.80
CA ARG A 7 2.25 -5.42 19.00
C ARG A 7 1.98 -6.89 18.71
N TYR A 8 2.94 -7.75 19.01
CA TYR A 8 2.74 -9.19 18.97
C TYR A 8 1.76 -9.58 20.10
N LEU A 9 0.55 -10.00 19.74
CA LEU A 9 -0.48 -10.43 20.70
C LEU A 9 -0.39 -11.95 20.89
N TYR A 10 -0.60 -12.43 22.13
CA TYR A 10 -0.60 -13.87 22.42
C TYR A 10 -1.79 -14.62 21.80
N PHE A 11 -2.90 -13.92 21.57
CA PHE A 11 -4.13 -14.52 21.05
C PHE A 11 -3.95 -15.17 19.65
N PRO A 12 -3.39 -14.49 18.63
CA PRO A 12 -3.07 -15.12 17.33
C PRO A 12 -2.17 -16.36 17.43
N ILE A 13 -1.22 -16.38 18.38
CA ILE A 13 -0.35 -17.54 18.63
C ILE A 13 -1.19 -18.72 19.14
N TYR A 14 -2.06 -18.45 20.11
CA TYR A 14 -2.91 -19.45 20.76
C TYR A 14 -3.84 -20.15 19.75
N ILE A 15 -4.49 -19.39 18.87
CA ILE A 15 -5.34 -19.95 17.80
C ILE A 15 -4.54 -20.41 16.57
N LYS A 16 -3.20 -20.46 16.66
CA LYS A 16 -2.28 -20.92 15.61
C LYS A 16 -2.42 -20.17 14.29
N LEU A 17 -2.92 -18.93 14.30
CA LEU A 17 -3.01 -18.08 13.10
C LEU A 17 -1.61 -17.87 12.50
N ASN A 18 -0.56 -17.80 13.32
CA ASN A 18 0.82 -17.65 12.87
C ASN A 18 1.20 -18.68 11.81
N LYS A 19 0.73 -19.93 11.91
CA LYS A 19 1.06 -20.96 10.91
C LYS A 19 0.68 -20.56 9.48
N TYR A 20 -0.39 -19.78 9.33
CA TYR A 20 -0.94 -19.38 8.04
C TYR A 20 -0.69 -17.89 7.72
N PHE A 21 -0.55 -17.04 8.73
CA PHE A 21 -0.56 -15.59 8.62
C PHE A 21 0.71 -14.90 9.13
N TYR A 22 1.74 -15.65 9.51
CA TYR A 22 3.00 -15.09 10.00
C TYR A 22 3.51 -14.01 9.03
N PHE A 23 3.50 -14.20 7.72
CA PHE A 23 4.06 -13.19 6.81
C PHE A 23 3.28 -11.86 6.71
N LEU A 24 2.05 -11.74 7.26
CA LEU A 24 1.29 -10.48 7.21
C LEU A 24 1.96 -9.32 7.97
N TYR A 25 2.85 -9.59 8.94
CA TYR A 25 3.53 -8.50 9.66
C TYR A 25 4.66 -7.83 8.88
N ASN A 26 5.08 -8.40 7.74
CA ASN A 26 6.22 -7.92 6.94
C ASN A 26 5.80 -7.12 5.70
N THR A 27 4.53 -6.75 5.59
CA THR A 27 4.05 -5.97 4.44
C THR A 27 4.18 -4.47 4.70
N PRO A 28 4.69 -3.69 3.73
CA PRO A 28 5.05 -2.28 3.94
C PRO A 28 3.84 -1.33 4.01
N SER A 29 2.65 -1.79 3.59
CA SER A 29 1.40 -1.02 3.74
C SER A 29 0.20 -1.96 3.89
N VAL A 30 -0.94 -1.39 4.29
CA VAL A 30 -2.21 -2.11 4.45
C VAL A 30 -2.65 -2.77 3.14
N ALA A 31 -2.41 -2.14 1.99
CA ALA A 31 -2.78 -2.69 0.70
C ALA A 31 -2.02 -3.98 0.35
N HIS A 32 -0.72 -4.02 0.64
CA HIS A 32 0.09 -5.23 0.48
C HIS A 32 -0.39 -6.35 1.40
N MET A 33 -0.73 -6.03 2.64
CA MET A 33 -1.31 -6.98 3.58
C MET A 33 -2.62 -7.55 3.05
N SER A 34 -3.52 -6.70 2.55
CA SER A 34 -4.81 -7.10 1.98
C SER A 34 -4.65 -7.97 0.73
N TYR A 35 -3.72 -7.62 -0.17
CA TYR A 35 -3.42 -8.45 -1.34
C TYR A 35 -2.88 -9.81 -0.91
N PHE A 36 -1.89 -9.84 -0.01
CA PHE A 36 -1.29 -11.08 0.46
C PHE A 36 -2.30 -12.00 1.14
N LEU A 37 -3.17 -11.44 1.99
CA LEU A 37 -4.26 -12.18 2.61
C LEU A 37 -5.20 -12.77 1.55
N SER A 38 -5.56 -11.99 0.53
CA SER A 38 -6.44 -12.44 -0.55
C SER A 38 -5.82 -13.60 -1.34
N ALA A 39 -4.51 -13.52 -1.62
CA ALA A 39 -3.76 -14.58 -2.29
C ALA A 39 -3.68 -15.86 -1.42
N LEU A 40 -3.39 -15.73 -0.12
CA LEU A 40 -3.37 -16.85 0.83
C LEU A 40 -4.72 -17.57 0.94
N LEU A 41 -5.82 -16.84 0.79
CA LEU A 41 -7.18 -17.38 0.76
C LEU A 41 -7.57 -17.95 -0.61
N ASN A 42 -6.63 -18.03 -1.56
CA ASN A 42 -6.81 -18.57 -2.92
C ASN A 42 -7.87 -17.84 -3.78
N HIS A 43 -8.13 -16.55 -3.52
CA HIS A 43 -8.97 -15.76 -4.40
C HIS A 43 -8.31 -15.62 -5.78
N LYS A 44 -9.03 -15.99 -6.85
CA LYS A 44 -8.53 -15.95 -8.23
C LYS A 44 -8.66 -14.59 -8.89
N ASN A 45 -9.69 -13.84 -8.50
CA ASN A 45 -9.96 -12.52 -9.02
C ASN A 45 -9.81 -11.53 -7.87
N ILE A 46 -8.83 -10.64 -7.96
CA ILE A 46 -8.54 -9.61 -6.97
C ILE A 46 -8.61 -8.27 -7.69
N ILE A 47 -9.46 -7.36 -7.19
CA ILE A 47 -9.61 -6.02 -7.73
C ILE A 47 -8.99 -5.05 -6.74
N LEU A 48 -8.03 -4.26 -7.20
CA LEU A 48 -7.38 -3.22 -6.40
C LEU A 48 -8.11 -1.89 -6.60
N ILE A 49 -8.52 -1.26 -5.50
CA ILE A 49 -9.25 0.02 -5.49
C ILE A 49 -8.52 0.97 -4.54
N GLY A 50 -8.43 2.25 -4.93
CA GLY A 50 -7.83 3.30 -4.10
C GLY A 50 -6.34 3.12 -3.85
N GLN A 51 -5.63 2.43 -4.74
CA GLN A 51 -4.17 2.33 -4.74
C GLN A 51 -3.58 3.40 -5.66
N ASP A 52 -3.96 4.65 -5.38
CA ASP A 52 -3.48 5.82 -6.09
C ASP A 52 -2.09 6.19 -5.56
N LEU A 53 -1.08 5.57 -6.16
CA LEU A 53 0.35 5.78 -5.83
C LEU A 53 0.93 6.98 -6.60
N ALA A 54 0.12 8.03 -6.76
CA ALA A 54 0.43 9.22 -7.53
C ALA A 54 -0.42 10.41 -7.06
N TYR A 55 0.11 11.62 -7.24
CA TYR A 55 -0.61 12.85 -6.94
C TYR A 55 -1.74 13.10 -7.95
N ALA A 56 -2.80 13.74 -7.49
CA ALA A 56 -3.85 14.25 -8.36
C ALA A 56 -3.34 15.38 -9.27
N LYS A 57 -4.08 15.70 -10.34
CA LYS A 57 -3.70 16.74 -11.31
C LYS A 57 -3.51 18.13 -10.68
N ASN A 58 -4.23 18.41 -9.59
CA ASN A 58 -4.08 19.64 -8.80
C ASN A 58 -2.93 19.60 -7.78
N GLY A 59 -2.20 18.47 -7.68
CA GLY A 59 -1.10 18.28 -6.74
C GLY A 59 -1.49 17.72 -5.37
N ASN A 60 -2.77 17.41 -5.14
CA ASN A 60 -3.20 16.76 -3.89
C ASN A 60 -2.60 15.35 -3.79
N SER A 61 -2.20 14.98 -2.57
CA SER A 61 -1.71 13.64 -2.22
C SER A 61 -2.80 12.74 -1.68
N HIS A 62 -3.88 13.33 -1.15
CA HIS A 62 -4.97 12.63 -0.49
C HIS A 62 -6.34 13.18 -0.95
N PRO A 63 -7.44 12.45 -0.72
CA PRO A 63 -8.80 12.96 -0.91
C PRO A 63 -9.09 14.23 -0.10
N ASP A 64 -10.06 15.01 -0.56
CA ASP A 64 -10.42 16.30 0.03
C ASP A 64 -10.91 16.21 1.49
N ASP A 65 -11.49 15.07 1.85
CA ASP A 65 -12.02 14.77 3.18
C ASP A 65 -11.01 14.04 4.10
N TYR A 66 -9.75 13.95 3.70
CA TYR A 66 -8.72 13.34 4.54
C TYR A 66 -8.47 14.14 5.83
N GLN A 67 -8.48 13.45 6.97
CA GLN A 67 -8.36 14.06 8.30
C GLN A 67 -7.14 14.98 8.47
N ASN A 68 -6.03 14.69 7.78
CA ASN A 68 -4.79 15.45 7.87
C ASN A 68 -4.59 16.42 6.71
N SER A 69 -5.65 16.73 5.95
CA SER A 69 -5.71 17.54 4.71
C SER A 69 -5.25 16.87 3.42
N ALA A 70 -5.86 17.25 2.30
CA ALA A 70 -5.60 16.70 0.97
C ALA A 70 -4.14 16.86 0.49
N ASN A 71 -3.39 17.79 1.07
CA ASN A 71 -2.01 18.08 0.71
C ASN A 71 -0.97 17.58 1.73
N TYR A 72 -1.38 16.73 2.68
CA TYR A 72 -0.55 16.26 3.80
C TYR A 72 0.87 15.82 3.40
N GLU A 73 1.02 15.09 2.29
CA GLU A 73 2.31 14.60 1.79
C GLU A 73 2.81 15.34 0.55
N SER A 74 2.04 16.31 0.03
CA SER A 74 2.29 16.93 -1.28
C SER A 74 3.63 17.67 -1.39
N GLN A 75 4.19 18.12 -0.27
CA GLN A 75 5.47 18.83 -0.18
C GLN A 75 6.55 18.06 0.59
N MET A 76 6.24 16.84 1.05
CA MET A 76 7.13 16.07 1.91
C MET A 76 8.27 15.39 1.13
N TYR A 77 8.01 15.02 -0.12
CA TYR A 77 8.93 14.28 -0.97
C TYR A 77 9.15 14.98 -2.32
N GLU A 78 10.29 14.72 -2.94
CA GLU A 78 10.55 15.15 -4.31
C GLU A 78 9.58 14.44 -5.28
N HIS A 79 9.07 15.20 -6.25
CA HIS A 79 8.14 14.68 -7.24
C HIS A 79 8.89 14.00 -8.38
N ILE A 80 8.54 12.74 -8.62
CA ILE A 80 9.07 11.93 -9.70
C ILE A 80 7.99 11.79 -10.77
N LEU A 81 8.31 12.09 -12.04
CA LEU A 81 7.42 11.82 -13.16
C LEU A 81 7.52 10.35 -13.57
N THR A 82 6.37 9.71 -13.77
CA THR A 82 6.30 8.32 -14.24
C THR A 82 5.07 8.09 -15.10
N LYS A 83 5.00 6.94 -15.77
CA LYS A 83 3.82 6.56 -16.55
C LYS A 83 2.68 6.18 -15.62
N ALA A 84 1.51 6.73 -15.92
CA ALA A 84 0.25 6.37 -15.27
C ALA A 84 -0.10 4.90 -15.56
N TYR A 85 -1.02 4.36 -14.75
CA TYR A 85 -1.65 3.08 -15.05
C TYR A 85 -2.21 3.05 -16.49
N GLY A 86 -1.97 1.96 -17.21
CA GLY A 86 -2.31 1.85 -18.64
C GLY A 86 -1.31 2.50 -19.61
N GLY A 87 -0.28 3.20 -19.11
CA GLY A 87 0.90 3.61 -19.89
C GLY A 87 0.71 4.77 -20.86
N LYS A 88 -0.43 5.47 -20.82
CA LYS A 88 -0.80 6.53 -21.77
C LYS A 88 -0.50 7.94 -21.30
N GLU A 89 -0.58 8.19 -19.99
CA GLU A 89 -0.40 9.50 -19.39
C GLU A 89 0.85 9.51 -18.51
N GLU A 90 1.33 10.70 -18.16
CA GLU A 90 2.35 10.90 -17.14
C GLU A 90 1.72 11.44 -15.86
N VAL A 91 2.17 10.93 -14.72
CA VAL A 91 1.72 11.33 -13.39
C VAL A 91 2.93 11.61 -12.50
N LYS A 92 2.73 12.46 -11.50
CA LYS A 92 3.72 12.71 -10.46
C LYS A 92 3.53 11.71 -9.33
N THR A 93 4.62 11.17 -8.81
CA THR A 93 4.66 10.26 -7.66
C THR A 93 5.87 10.62 -6.78
N HIS A 94 6.20 9.80 -5.79
CA HIS A 94 7.43 9.92 -5.00
C HIS A 94 8.01 8.54 -4.66
N GLU A 95 9.20 8.53 -4.08
CA GLU A 95 10.00 7.31 -3.85
C GLU A 95 9.27 6.21 -3.07
N ALA A 96 8.53 6.54 -2.01
CA ALA A 96 7.85 5.55 -1.18
C ALA A 96 6.67 4.92 -1.91
N TRP A 97 5.94 5.69 -2.72
CA TRP A 97 4.88 5.16 -3.58
C TRP A 97 5.43 4.27 -4.70
N ILE A 98 6.59 4.61 -5.29
CA ILE A 98 7.29 3.72 -6.23
C ILE A 98 7.69 2.40 -5.55
N PHE A 99 8.25 2.48 -4.35
CA PHE A 99 8.61 1.30 -3.55
C PHE A 99 7.39 0.42 -3.25
N PHE A 100 6.26 1.02 -2.84
CA PHE A 100 5.00 0.31 -2.66
C PHE A 100 4.53 -0.36 -3.96
N LYS A 101 4.57 0.36 -5.09
CA LYS A 101 4.19 -0.23 -6.39
C LYS A 101 5.03 -1.47 -6.70
N GLN A 102 6.35 -1.36 -6.56
CA GLN A 102 7.29 -2.44 -6.89
C GLN A 102 7.10 -3.67 -6.00
N ILE A 103 6.83 -3.48 -4.71
CA ILE A 103 6.54 -4.62 -3.81
C ILE A 103 5.23 -5.27 -4.20
N LEU A 104 4.18 -4.49 -4.49
CA LEU A 104 2.90 -5.04 -4.91
C LEU A 104 3.02 -5.84 -6.21
N GLU A 105 3.75 -5.32 -7.20
CA GLU A 105 4.06 -6.02 -8.46
C GLU A 105 4.81 -7.33 -8.21
N ALA A 106 5.85 -7.32 -7.36
CA ALA A 106 6.61 -8.52 -7.01
C ALA A 106 5.74 -9.57 -6.29
N MET A 107 4.81 -9.14 -5.44
CA MET A 107 3.88 -10.04 -4.76
C MET A 107 2.88 -10.65 -5.75
N ILE A 108 2.35 -9.87 -6.69
CA ILE A 108 1.45 -10.35 -7.75
C ILE A 108 2.10 -11.41 -8.64
N ILE A 109 3.39 -11.27 -8.92
CA ILE A 109 4.13 -12.27 -9.72
C ILE A 109 4.35 -13.57 -8.93
N LYS A 110 4.52 -13.46 -7.60
CA LYS A 110 4.92 -14.58 -6.75
C LYS A 110 3.75 -15.44 -6.28
N TYR A 111 2.59 -14.85 -6.02
CA TYR A 111 1.43 -15.49 -5.37
C TYR A 111 0.20 -15.51 -6.27
#